data_AF-A0A0S8DNV4-F1
#
_entry.id   AF-A0A0S8DNV4-F1
#
_cell.length_a   1.000
_cell.length_b   1.000
_cell.length_c   1.000
_cell.angle_alpha   90.00
_cell.angle_beta   90.00
_cell.angle_gamma   90.00
#
_symmetry.space_group_name_H-M   'P 1'
#
loop_
_entity.id
_entity.type
_entity.pdbx_description
1 polymer ?
#
loop_
_entity_poly.entity_id
_entity_poly.type
_entity_poly.pdbx_seq_one_letter_code
_entity_poly.pdbx_strand_id
1 'polypeptide(L)'
;MLRYLTAGESHGRCLVAILEGLPAGLKVDEEIINLDLRRRQLSIGRGPRMAIEYDTIQILSGLRKKVTIGSPIALLIENEDTSINSLPSVTRPRPGHADLGGVVKYDRSDIRDVLERASARETAIRVALGGVCKILLDAFDIEILSHVVELGGIKAHVGGLDYEELKKRTLKSSLNCVDKRAEKEMIKKIEAVGKSGNTLGGVCEIIAVGVPVGLGSYAHSDRRLDARIAGALMSIQAIKGVEIGPGFRSAALLGSEVHDEIIYDRKKGFSRKTNSAGGIEG
;
A
#
# COMPACT_ATOMS: atom_id res chain seq x y z
N MET A 1 -14.53 -7.46 -14.50
CA MET A 1 -14.26 -6.73 -13.24
C MET A 1 -12.93 -7.22 -12.73
N LEU A 2 -11.99 -6.32 -12.40
CA LEU A 2 -10.69 -6.73 -11.87
C LEU A 2 -10.87 -7.30 -10.45
N ARG A 3 -10.33 -8.48 -10.19
CA ARG A 3 -10.33 -9.11 -8.86
C ARG A 3 -9.05 -9.89 -8.63
N TYR A 4 -8.72 -10.13 -7.38
CA TYR A 4 -7.55 -10.93 -7.02
C TYR A 4 -7.78 -11.76 -5.77
N LEU A 5 -6.95 -12.79 -5.61
CA LEU A 5 -6.84 -13.61 -4.41
C LEU A 5 -5.35 -13.76 -4.08
N THR A 6 -5.02 -13.75 -2.79
CA THR A 6 -3.66 -14.00 -2.30
C THR A 6 -3.63 -15.25 -1.44
N ALA A 7 -2.52 -15.97 -1.46
CA ALA A 7 -2.27 -17.18 -0.70
C ALA A 7 -0.81 -17.24 -0.24
N GLY A 8 -0.54 -18.12 0.72
CA GLY A 8 0.80 -18.35 1.27
C GLY A 8 0.97 -17.82 2.68
N GLU A 9 1.76 -18.56 3.43
CA GLU A 9 2.13 -18.36 4.81
C GLU A 9 3.50 -17.68 4.91
N SER A 10 3.75 -17.00 6.03
CA SER A 10 4.98 -16.26 6.20
C SER A 10 6.20 -17.18 6.10
N HIS A 11 6.25 -18.32 6.78
CA HIS A 11 7.35 -19.29 6.67
C HIS A 11 7.00 -20.48 5.76
N GLY A 12 5.95 -20.35 4.94
CA GLY A 12 5.58 -21.35 3.93
C GLY A 12 6.55 -21.34 2.75
N ARG A 13 6.32 -22.19 1.74
CA ARG A 13 7.21 -22.29 0.57
C ARG A 13 7.25 -21.04 -0.30
N CYS A 14 6.10 -20.40 -0.48
CA CYS A 14 5.95 -19.23 -1.35
C CYS A 14 4.68 -18.47 -1.00
N LEU A 15 4.58 -17.26 -1.55
CA LEU A 15 3.35 -16.49 -1.68
C LEU A 15 2.84 -16.57 -3.11
N VAL A 16 1.53 -16.68 -3.27
CA VAL A 16 0.88 -16.79 -4.58
C VAL A 16 -0.25 -15.78 -4.68
N ALA A 17 -0.47 -15.23 -5.86
CA ALA A 17 -1.69 -14.51 -6.16
C ALA A 17 -2.25 -14.86 -7.54
N ILE A 18 -3.57 -14.75 -7.68
CA ILE A 18 -4.25 -14.81 -8.96
C ILE A 18 -4.90 -13.45 -9.20
N LEU A 19 -4.58 -12.80 -10.30
CA LEU A 19 -5.22 -11.58 -10.80
C LEU A 19 -6.08 -11.94 -12.01
N GLU A 20 -7.36 -11.59 -11.96
CA GLU A 20 -8.31 -11.87 -13.04
C GLU A 20 -9.06 -10.60 -13.45
N GLY A 21 -9.42 -10.52 -14.73
CA GLY A 21 -10.14 -9.38 -15.30
C GLY A 21 -9.24 -8.28 -15.87
N LEU A 22 -7.95 -8.56 -16.07
CA LEU A 22 -7.01 -7.66 -16.75
C LEU A 22 -7.23 -7.73 -18.27
N PRO A 23 -7.23 -6.61 -19.01
CA PRO A 23 -7.36 -6.64 -20.47
C PRO A 23 -6.19 -7.38 -21.13
N ALA A 24 -6.45 -8.01 -22.28
CA ALA A 24 -5.39 -8.52 -23.14
C ALA A 24 -4.66 -7.37 -23.86
N GLY A 25 -3.39 -7.57 -24.20
CA GLY A 25 -2.59 -6.60 -24.96
C GLY A 25 -1.70 -5.67 -24.10
N LEU A 26 -1.84 -5.70 -22.77
CA LEU A 26 -0.94 -4.99 -21.88
C LEU A 26 0.44 -5.67 -21.86
N LYS A 27 1.50 -4.92 -22.16
CA LYS A 27 2.89 -5.37 -22.00
C LYS A 27 3.26 -5.30 -20.52
N VAL A 28 3.71 -6.41 -19.96
CA VAL A 28 4.09 -6.52 -18.54
C VAL A 28 5.58 -6.75 -18.45
N ASP A 29 6.26 -5.93 -17.66
CA ASP A 29 7.68 -6.07 -17.35
C ASP A 29 7.86 -6.42 -15.87
N GLU A 30 8.43 -7.60 -15.62
CA GLU A 30 8.71 -8.11 -14.28
C GLU A 30 9.65 -7.19 -13.50
N GLU A 31 10.58 -6.51 -14.18
CA GLU A 31 11.53 -5.63 -13.48
C GLU A 31 10.86 -4.41 -12.86
N ILE A 32 9.79 -3.89 -13.47
CA ILE A 32 9.00 -2.81 -12.88
C ILE A 32 8.35 -3.28 -11.58
N ILE A 33 7.87 -4.52 -11.55
CA ILE A 33 7.26 -5.13 -10.36
C ILE A 33 8.33 -5.39 -9.29
N ASN A 34 9.49 -5.91 -9.69
CA ASN A 34 10.62 -6.17 -8.80
C ASN A 34 11.17 -4.88 -8.17
N LEU A 35 11.11 -3.73 -8.85
CA LEU A 35 11.45 -2.43 -8.25
C LEU A 35 10.52 -2.09 -7.07
N ASP A 36 9.22 -2.35 -7.18
CA ASP A 36 8.27 -2.12 -6.09
C ASP A 36 8.49 -3.12 -4.95
N LEU A 37 8.82 -4.39 -5.25
CA LEU A 37 9.18 -5.39 -4.24
C LEU A 37 10.44 -4.99 -3.47
N ARG A 38 11.49 -4.52 -4.16
CA ARG A 38 12.69 -3.96 -3.52
C ARG A 38 12.32 -2.78 -2.63
N ARG A 39 11.51 -1.85 -3.11
CA ARG A 39 11.04 -0.69 -2.32
C ARG A 39 10.29 -1.10 -1.05
N ARG A 40 9.52 -2.19 -1.08
CA ARG A 40 8.83 -2.75 0.10
C ARG A 40 9.82 -3.19 1.19
N GLN A 41 11.00 -3.66 0.81
CA GLN A 41 12.06 -4.12 1.71
C GLN A 41 12.94 -2.97 2.24
N LEU A 42 13.04 -1.87 1.48
CA LEU A 42 13.88 -0.72 1.80
C LEU A 42 13.22 0.17 2.87
N SER A 43 13.60 0.03 4.15
CA SER A 43 13.43 1.10 5.15
C SER A 43 14.34 0.89 6.38
N ILE A 44 14.85 1.98 6.95
CA ILE A 44 15.56 1.97 8.23
C ILE A 44 14.62 1.44 9.33
N GLY A 45 15.13 0.58 10.22
CA GLY A 45 14.36 0.00 11.33
C GLY A 45 13.54 -1.24 10.97
N ARG A 46 13.66 -1.77 9.75
CA ARG A 46 13.05 -3.05 9.37
C ARG A 46 13.72 -4.21 10.11
N GLY A 47 12.91 -5.22 10.45
CA GLY A 47 13.36 -6.39 11.19
C GLY A 47 14.34 -7.28 10.40
N PRO A 48 15.01 -8.22 11.10
CA PRO A 48 16.11 -9.03 10.56
C PRO A 48 15.72 -9.85 9.33
N ARG A 49 14.43 -10.19 9.19
CA ARG A 49 13.92 -10.95 8.06
C ARG A 49 14.13 -10.27 6.70
N MET A 50 14.13 -8.94 6.65
CA MET A 50 14.39 -8.23 5.38
C MET A 50 15.86 -8.30 4.94
N ALA A 51 16.77 -8.76 5.80
CA ALA A 51 18.16 -9.06 5.43
C ALA A 51 18.32 -10.47 4.85
N ILE A 52 17.28 -11.31 4.89
CA ILE A 52 17.30 -12.70 4.44
C ILE A 52 16.51 -12.86 3.14
N GLU A 53 15.34 -12.22 3.04
CA GLU A 53 14.46 -12.36 1.87
C GLU A 53 14.95 -11.52 0.68
N TYR A 54 14.96 -12.10 -0.52
CA TYR A 54 15.21 -11.40 -1.78
C TYR A 54 14.01 -11.57 -2.72
N ASP A 55 12.96 -10.78 -2.48
CA ASP A 55 11.69 -10.94 -3.17
C ASP A 55 11.83 -10.68 -4.68
N THR A 56 11.55 -11.70 -5.47
CA THR A 56 11.45 -11.60 -6.93
C THR A 56 10.17 -12.26 -7.40
N ILE A 57 9.52 -11.65 -8.40
CA ILE A 57 8.27 -12.17 -8.94
C ILE A 57 8.54 -13.22 -10.01
N GLN A 58 7.78 -14.31 -9.96
CA GLN A 58 7.63 -15.26 -11.06
C GLN A 58 6.19 -15.16 -11.60
N ILE A 59 6.05 -14.95 -12.91
CA ILE A 59 4.74 -14.92 -13.57
C ILE A 59 4.48 -16.28 -14.22
N LEU A 60 3.51 -17.03 -13.68
CA LEU A 60 3.27 -18.43 -14.04
C LEU A 60 2.22 -18.59 -15.16
N SER A 61 1.33 -17.63 -15.34
CA SER A 61 0.25 -17.70 -16.34
C SER A 61 -0.22 -16.31 -16.81
N GLY A 62 -1.12 -16.28 -17.79
CA GLY A 62 -1.80 -15.05 -18.22
C GLY A 62 -1.02 -14.17 -19.20
N LEU A 63 0.24 -14.55 -19.51
CA LEU A 63 1.10 -13.84 -20.44
C LEU A 63 1.57 -14.75 -21.58
N ARG A 64 1.73 -14.18 -22.77
CA ARG A 64 2.46 -14.76 -23.90
C ARG A 64 3.38 -13.70 -24.48
N LYS A 65 4.69 -13.99 -24.57
CA LYS A 65 5.71 -13.01 -25.02
C LYS A 65 5.66 -11.69 -24.23
N LYS A 66 5.54 -11.77 -22.90
CA LYS A 66 5.40 -10.62 -21.99
C LYS A 66 4.15 -9.74 -22.22
N VAL A 67 3.16 -10.23 -22.96
CA VAL A 67 1.89 -9.52 -23.20
C VAL A 67 0.75 -10.33 -22.60
N THR A 68 -0.13 -9.65 -21.89
CA THR A 68 -1.32 -10.25 -21.28
C THR A 68 -2.27 -10.79 -22.36
N ILE A 69 -2.87 -11.96 -22.10
CA ILE A 69 -3.79 -12.61 -23.05
C ILE A 69 -5.24 -12.63 -22.57
N GLY A 70 -5.56 -11.88 -21.51
CA GLY A 70 -6.90 -11.76 -20.93
C GLY A 70 -7.31 -12.92 -20.00
N SER A 71 -6.52 -13.99 -19.94
CA SER A 71 -6.69 -15.06 -18.95
C SER A 71 -6.08 -14.67 -17.59
N PRO A 72 -6.41 -15.37 -16.49
CA PRO A 72 -5.87 -15.06 -15.17
C PRO A 72 -4.34 -15.10 -15.12
N ILE A 73 -3.76 -14.13 -14.41
CA ILE A 73 -2.33 -14.04 -14.16
C ILE A 73 -2.05 -14.65 -12.79
N ALA A 74 -1.31 -15.76 -12.77
CA ALA A 74 -0.78 -16.35 -11.55
C ALA A 74 0.62 -15.77 -11.28
N LEU A 75 0.80 -15.26 -10.07
CA LEU A 75 2.01 -14.64 -9.55
C LEU A 75 2.55 -15.49 -8.41
N LEU A 76 3.87 -15.65 -8.33
CA LEU A 76 4.54 -16.39 -7.27
C LEU A 76 5.78 -15.64 -6.78
N ILE A 77 5.97 -15.59 -5.45
CA ILE A 77 7.19 -15.11 -4.80
C ILE A 77 7.65 -16.23 -3.86
N GLU A 78 8.86 -16.75 -4.04
CA GLU A 78 9.42 -17.75 -3.14
C GLU A 78 9.80 -17.11 -1.80
N ASN A 79 9.66 -17.88 -0.71
CA ASN A 79 10.24 -17.49 0.57
C ASN A 79 11.60 -18.17 0.69
N GLU A 80 12.59 -17.43 1.15
CA GLU A 80 13.89 -18.01 1.50
C GLU A 80 13.79 -18.82 2.81
N ASP A 81 13.06 -18.28 3.78
CA ASP A 81 12.75 -18.98 5.03
C ASP A 81 11.47 -19.81 4.90
N THR A 82 11.65 -21.13 4.78
CA THR A 82 10.57 -22.13 4.63
C THR A 82 10.37 -23.00 5.88
N SER A 83 10.77 -22.50 7.05
CA SER A 83 10.82 -23.24 8.31
C SER A 83 9.48 -23.48 9.02
N ILE A 84 8.33 -23.31 8.35
CA ILE A 84 7.00 -23.40 8.98
C ILE A 84 6.78 -24.64 9.85
N ASN A 85 7.32 -25.80 9.44
CA ASN A 85 7.15 -27.08 10.15
C ASN A 85 8.19 -27.33 11.25
N SER A 86 9.28 -26.55 11.31
CA SER A 86 10.35 -26.72 12.31
C SER A 86 10.30 -25.66 13.41
N LEU A 87 9.52 -24.59 13.22
CA LEU A 87 9.35 -23.55 14.23
C LEU A 87 8.52 -24.05 15.42
N PRO A 88 8.84 -23.62 16.65
CA PRO A 88 8.15 -24.08 17.85
C PRO A 88 6.72 -23.54 17.91
N SER A 89 5.88 -24.24 18.69
CA SER A 89 4.52 -23.82 18.98
C SER A 89 4.48 -22.50 19.76
N VAL A 90 3.44 -21.69 19.50
CA VAL A 90 3.24 -20.40 20.17
C VAL A 90 1.91 -20.44 20.91
N THR A 91 1.94 -20.25 22.23
CA THR A 91 0.76 -20.35 23.10
C THR A 91 0.38 -19.05 23.79
N ARG A 92 1.22 -18.01 23.68
CA ARG A 92 0.98 -16.70 24.30
C ARG A 92 0.58 -15.67 23.24
N PRO A 93 -0.68 -15.21 23.21
CA PRO A 93 -1.14 -14.25 22.20
C PRO A 93 -0.53 -12.87 22.44
N ARG A 94 -0.15 -12.20 21.35
CA ARG A 94 0.40 -10.83 21.39
C ARG A 94 -0.76 -9.81 21.35
N PRO A 95 -0.83 -8.86 22.29
CA PRO A 95 -1.78 -7.75 22.21
C PRO A 95 -1.63 -6.99 20.88
N GLY A 96 -2.76 -6.66 20.25
CA GLY A 96 -2.80 -5.95 18.96
C GLY A 96 -2.62 -6.84 17.72
N HIS A 97 -2.32 -8.13 17.87
CA HIS A 97 -2.26 -9.08 16.76
C HIS A 97 -3.52 -9.92 16.60
N ALA A 98 -3.63 -10.62 15.47
CA ALA A 98 -4.73 -11.53 15.16
C ALA A 98 -4.76 -12.80 16.03
N ASP A 99 -3.69 -13.04 16.79
CA ASP A 99 -3.42 -14.26 17.56
C ASP A 99 -4.64 -14.80 18.31
N LEU A 100 -5.13 -14.08 19.34
CA LEU A 100 -6.23 -14.54 20.21
C LEU A 100 -7.55 -14.74 19.44
N GLY A 101 -7.92 -13.76 18.62
CA GLY A 101 -9.16 -13.83 17.85
C GLY A 101 -9.13 -14.97 16.84
N GLY A 102 -7.97 -15.23 16.23
CA GLY A 102 -7.78 -16.31 15.27
C GLY A 102 -7.85 -17.69 15.91
N VAL A 103 -7.18 -17.91 17.04
CA VAL A 103 -7.20 -19.23 17.70
C VAL A 103 -8.59 -19.60 18.20
N VAL A 104 -9.34 -18.63 18.73
CA VAL A 104 -10.73 -18.83 19.13
C VAL A 104 -11.61 -19.10 17.91
N LYS A 105 -11.45 -18.33 16.82
CA LYS A 105 -12.27 -18.47 15.60
C LYS A 105 -12.08 -19.81 14.91
N TYR A 106 -10.85 -20.34 14.89
CA TYR A 106 -10.48 -21.53 14.13
C TYR A 106 -10.21 -22.77 15.00
N ASP A 107 -10.53 -22.70 16.29
CA ASP A 107 -10.36 -23.78 17.26
C ASP A 107 -8.93 -24.38 17.24
N ARG A 108 -7.94 -23.52 17.44
CA ARG A 108 -6.52 -23.90 17.42
C ARG A 108 -5.88 -23.73 18.79
N SER A 109 -5.01 -24.67 19.14
CA SER A 109 -4.16 -24.58 20.34
C SER A 109 -2.82 -23.91 20.08
N ASP A 110 -2.36 -23.91 18.83
CA ASP A 110 -1.15 -23.25 18.38
C ASP A 110 -1.49 -21.95 17.64
N ILE A 111 -0.97 -20.83 18.13
CA ILE A 111 -1.14 -19.51 17.51
C ILE A 111 -0.42 -19.44 16.16
N ARG A 112 0.57 -20.33 15.90
CA ARG A 112 1.29 -20.38 14.62
C ARG A 112 0.34 -20.51 13.43
N ASP A 113 -0.69 -21.34 13.54
CA ASP A 113 -1.72 -21.53 12.51
C ASP A 113 -2.40 -20.21 12.07
N VAL A 114 -2.42 -19.21 12.95
CA VAL A 114 -2.99 -17.88 12.70
C VAL A 114 -1.91 -16.90 12.22
N LEU A 115 -0.81 -16.79 12.97
CA LEU A 115 0.18 -15.73 12.76
C LEU A 115 0.89 -15.86 11.41
N GLU A 116 1.03 -17.07 10.89
CA GLU A 116 1.67 -17.33 9.60
C GLU A 116 0.92 -16.64 8.45
N ARG A 117 -0.41 -16.64 8.49
CA ARG A 117 -1.24 -15.98 7.47
C ARG A 117 -1.54 -14.51 7.80
N ALA A 118 -1.68 -14.18 9.07
CA ALA A 118 -1.94 -12.80 9.52
C ALA A 118 -0.71 -11.88 9.38
N SER A 119 0.48 -12.45 9.21
CA SER A 119 1.73 -11.73 9.02
C SER A 119 1.67 -10.74 7.84
N ALA A 120 2.30 -9.59 8.01
CA ALA A 120 2.49 -8.61 6.93
C ALA A 120 3.39 -9.11 5.79
N ARG A 121 3.99 -10.31 5.90
CA ARG A 121 4.69 -10.96 4.78
C ARG A 121 3.81 -11.07 3.53
N GLU A 122 2.51 -11.30 3.71
CA GLU A 122 1.52 -11.34 2.63
C GLU A 122 1.46 -10.05 1.79
N THR A 123 1.87 -8.90 2.34
CA THR A 123 1.93 -7.65 1.57
C THR A 123 2.91 -7.71 0.40
N ALA A 124 3.91 -8.61 0.41
CA ALA A 124 4.81 -8.80 -0.73
C ALA A 124 4.05 -9.19 -2.01
N ILE A 125 3.11 -10.15 -1.91
CA ILE A 125 2.33 -10.54 -3.09
C ILE A 125 1.28 -9.48 -3.47
N ARG A 126 0.78 -8.69 -2.50
CA ARG A 126 -0.04 -7.50 -2.81
C ARG A 126 0.74 -6.42 -3.54
N VAL A 127 2.02 -6.21 -3.21
CA VAL A 127 2.90 -5.29 -3.93
C VAL A 127 3.13 -5.78 -5.35
N ALA A 128 3.30 -7.09 -5.57
CA ALA A 128 3.42 -7.64 -6.92
C ALA A 128 2.15 -7.42 -7.76
N LEU A 129 0.97 -7.69 -7.18
CA LEU A 129 -0.32 -7.35 -7.79
C LEU A 129 -0.43 -5.86 -8.11
N GLY A 130 -0.05 -5.01 -7.16
CA GLY A 130 0.01 -3.56 -7.32
C GLY A 130 0.93 -3.12 -8.45
N GLY A 131 2.07 -3.78 -8.64
CA GLY A 131 2.99 -3.53 -9.75
C GLY A 131 2.35 -3.81 -11.11
N VAL A 132 1.62 -4.92 -11.25
CA VAL A 132 0.85 -5.20 -12.47
C VAL A 132 -0.23 -4.14 -12.71
N CYS A 133 -0.96 -3.75 -11.67
CA CYS A 133 -1.98 -2.69 -11.75
C CYS A 133 -1.37 -1.32 -12.09
N LYS A 134 -0.18 -1.00 -11.58
CA LYS A 134 0.54 0.24 -11.93
C LYS A 134 0.90 0.29 -13.39
N ILE A 135 1.32 -0.82 -14.00
CA ILE A 135 1.58 -0.90 -15.44
C ILE A 135 0.29 -0.63 -16.25
N LEU A 136 -0.87 -1.13 -15.77
CA LEU A 136 -2.15 -0.79 -16.39
C LEU A 136 -2.47 0.70 -16.27
N LEU A 137 -2.28 1.29 -15.09
CA LEU A 137 -2.55 2.70 -14.83
C LEU A 137 -1.64 3.63 -15.64
N ASP A 138 -0.38 3.25 -15.83
CA ASP A 138 0.59 3.97 -16.66
C ASP A 138 0.12 4.10 -18.13
N ALA A 139 -0.58 3.09 -18.65
CA ALA A 139 -1.19 3.16 -19.98
C ALA A 139 -2.32 4.20 -20.11
N PHE A 140 -2.76 4.78 -19.00
CA PHE A 140 -3.73 5.89 -18.93
C PHE A 140 -3.11 7.18 -18.39
N ASP A 141 -1.78 7.29 -18.36
CA ASP A 141 -1.05 8.42 -17.79
C ASP A 141 -1.41 8.69 -16.30
N ILE A 142 -1.82 7.63 -15.58
CA ILE A 142 -2.13 7.69 -14.14
C ILE A 142 -0.90 7.26 -13.36
N GLU A 143 -0.36 8.18 -12.57
CA GLU A 143 0.78 7.90 -11.70
C GLU A 143 0.38 7.85 -10.23
N ILE A 144 1.07 7.01 -9.46
CA ILE A 144 0.86 6.86 -8.02
C ILE A 144 2.17 7.03 -7.27
N LEU A 145 2.13 7.88 -6.24
CA LEU A 145 3.21 8.11 -5.28
C LEU A 145 2.71 7.89 -3.86
N SER A 146 3.59 7.49 -2.95
CA SER A 146 3.32 7.50 -1.51
C SER A 146 4.49 8.08 -0.75
N HIS A 147 4.23 8.85 0.30
CA HIS A 147 5.27 9.40 1.16
C HIS A 147 4.82 9.44 2.62
N VAL A 148 5.77 9.47 3.55
CA VAL A 148 5.54 9.50 4.99
C VAL A 148 5.33 10.95 5.44
N VAL A 149 4.18 11.22 6.05
CA VAL A 149 3.80 12.54 6.56
C VAL A 149 3.91 12.65 8.08
N GLU A 150 3.89 11.52 8.78
CA GLU A 150 4.15 11.46 10.23
C GLU A 150 4.81 10.14 10.62
N LEU A 151 5.79 10.16 11.50
CA LEU A 151 6.34 8.94 12.10
C LEU A 151 6.67 9.18 13.57
N GLY A 152 6.09 8.36 14.44
CA GLY A 152 6.27 8.47 15.88
C GLY A 152 5.95 9.85 16.44
N GLY A 153 4.94 10.56 15.92
CA GLY A 153 4.60 11.92 16.35
C GLY A 153 5.44 13.05 15.75
N ILE A 154 6.42 12.74 14.89
CA ILE A 154 7.18 13.74 14.15
C ILE A 154 6.46 13.96 12.82
N LYS A 155 5.93 15.17 12.60
CA LYS A 155 5.22 15.55 11.38
C LYS A 155 6.16 16.16 10.35
N ALA A 156 6.02 15.75 9.10
CA ALA A 156 6.74 16.33 7.96
C ALA A 156 6.06 17.61 7.47
N HIS A 157 6.86 18.59 7.03
CA HIS A 157 6.35 19.75 6.31
C HIS A 157 6.35 19.51 4.80
N VAL A 158 5.15 19.33 4.23
CA VAL A 158 4.95 18.94 2.83
C VAL A 158 4.53 20.12 1.93
N GLY A 159 4.09 21.23 2.52
CA GLY A 159 3.42 22.33 1.82
C GLY A 159 4.26 22.96 0.69
N GLY A 160 3.58 23.32 -0.41
CA GLY A 160 4.17 24.10 -1.51
C GLY A 160 5.02 23.30 -2.51
N LEU A 161 5.02 21.97 -2.43
CA LEU A 161 5.70 21.11 -3.40
C LEU A 161 4.72 20.67 -4.49
N ASP A 162 5.16 20.75 -5.75
CA ASP A 162 4.45 20.11 -6.85
C ASP A 162 4.72 18.59 -6.88
N TYR A 163 3.98 17.89 -7.72
CA TYR A 163 4.06 16.42 -7.81
C TYR A 163 5.45 15.93 -8.22
N GLU A 164 6.12 16.61 -9.15
CA GLU A 164 7.45 16.20 -9.63
C GLU A 164 8.51 16.35 -8.54
N GLU A 165 8.47 17.43 -7.76
CA GLU A 165 9.38 17.62 -6.65
C GLU A 165 9.07 16.65 -5.50
N LEU A 166 7.79 16.34 -5.22
CA LEU A 166 7.40 15.28 -4.28
C LEU A 166 7.99 13.93 -4.69
N LYS A 167 7.80 13.53 -5.96
CA LYS A 167 8.31 12.28 -6.53
C LYS A 167 9.82 12.20 -6.41
N LYS A 168 10.52 13.25 -6.83
CA LYS A 168 11.99 13.34 -6.79
C LYS A 168 12.55 13.27 -5.37
N ARG A 169 11.91 13.93 -4.39
CA ARG A 169 12.35 13.89 -2.99
C ARG A 169 12.09 12.53 -2.36
N THR A 170 10.92 11.96 -2.59
CA THR A 170 10.53 10.65 -2.06
C THR A 170 11.51 9.57 -2.51
N LEU A 171 11.85 9.52 -3.81
CA LEU A 171 12.77 8.52 -4.37
C LEU A 171 14.21 8.60 -3.82
N LYS A 172 14.60 9.74 -3.24
CA LYS A 172 15.92 9.94 -2.63
C LYS A 172 15.91 9.76 -1.11
N SER A 173 14.74 9.60 -0.51
CA SER A 173 14.57 9.47 0.94
C SER A 173 14.69 8.02 1.37
N SER A 174 15.34 7.82 2.51
CA SER A 174 15.47 6.51 3.17
C SER A 174 14.20 6.06 3.90
N LEU A 175 13.30 7.00 4.18
CA LEU A 175 12.01 6.78 4.85
C LEU A 175 10.81 7.15 3.97
N ASN A 176 11.03 7.45 2.68
CA ASN A 176 10.02 8.05 1.80
C ASN A 176 9.40 9.33 2.40
N CYS A 177 10.16 10.15 3.13
CA CYS A 177 9.73 11.41 3.71
C CYS A 177 10.30 12.58 2.90
N VAL A 178 9.45 13.50 2.46
CA VAL A 178 9.88 14.63 1.60
C VAL A 178 10.54 15.77 2.37
N ASP A 179 10.37 15.81 3.69
CA ASP A 179 10.99 16.79 4.57
C ASP A 179 12.28 16.21 5.18
N LYS A 180 13.43 16.68 4.69
CA LYS A 180 14.76 16.24 5.16
C LYS A 180 15.01 16.50 6.64
N ARG A 181 14.41 17.56 7.22
CA ARG A 181 14.58 17.85 8.64
C ARG A 181 13.77 16.86 9.47
N ALA A 182 12.50 16.67 9.10
CA ALA A 182 11.65 15.67 9.77
C ALA A 182 12.25 14.27 9.62
N GLU A 183 12.71 13.88 8.43
CA GLU A 183 13.35 12.58 8.17
C GLU A 183 14.51 12.31 9.15
N LYS A 184 15.42 13.26 9.35
CA LYS A 184 16.54 13.11 10.31
C LYS A 184 16.06 12.86 11.74
N GLU A 185 15.03 13.59 12.17
CA GLU A 185 14.46 13.41 13.51
C GLU A 185 13.71 12.07 13.62
N MET A 186 13.00 11.65 12.56
CA MET A 186 12.36 10.34 12.47
C MET A 186 13.39 9.21 12.60
N ILE A 187 14.52 9.28 11.89
CA ILE A 187 15.60 8.29 11.98
C ILE A 187 16.15 8.19 13.40
N LYS A 188 16.48 9.32 14.04
CA LYS A 188 16.94 9.34 15.44
C LYS A 188 15.93 8.69 16.37
N LYS A 189 14.64 8.97 16.16
CA LYS A 189 13.56 8.40 16.97
C LYS A 189 13.41 6.90 16.77
N ILE A 190 13.50 6.41 15.53
CA ILE A 190 13.53 4.98 15.19
C ILE A 190 14.67 4.28 15.93
N GLU A 191 15.89 4.83 15.86
CA GLU A 191 17.05 4.26 16.54
C GLU A 191 16.90 4.23 18.07
N ALA A 192 16.44 5.34 18.66
CA ALA A 192 16.25 5.43 20.11
C ALA A 192 15.18 4.45 20.62
N VAL A 193 14.07 4.33 19.90
CA VAL A 193 12.97 3.41 20.24
C VAL A 193 13.34 1.95 19.97
N GLY A 194 14.09 1.69 18.90
CA GLY A 194 14.63 0.36 18.62
C GLY A 194 15.59 -0.13 19.71
N LYS A 195 16.47 0.76 20.21
CA LYS A 195 17.39 0.44 21.33
C LYS A 195 16.67 0.10 22.63
N SER A 196 15.47 0.63 22.85
CA SER A 196 14.64 0.31 24.02
C SER A 196 13.68 -0.87 23.80
N GLY A 197 13.76 -1.55 22.64
CA GLY A 197 12.92 -2.71 22.33
C GLY A 197 11.45 -2.36 22.11
N ASN A 198 11.15 -1.12 21.71
CA ASN A 198 9.79 -0.62 21.53
C ASN A 198 9.53 -0.31 20.03
N THR A 199 8.30 0.06 19.67
CA THR A 199 7.88 0.21 18.26
C THR A 199 7.21 1.56 18.00
N LEU A 200 7.20 1.98 16.74
CA LEU A 200 6.56 3.22 16.28
C LEU A 200 5.55 2.92 15.18
N GLY A 201 4.49 3.74 15.14
CA GLY A 201 3.60 3.87 13.99
C GLY A 201 3.83 5.20 13.26
N GLY A 202 2.95 5.50 12.33
CA GLY A 202 3.00 6.74 11.55
C GLY A 202 1.81 6.87 10.61
N VAL A 203 1.89 7.89 9.75
CA VAL A 203 0.92 8.19 8.72
C VAL A 203 1.68 8.35 7.40
N CYS A 204 1.17 7.69 6.37
CA CYS A 204 1.61 7.91 5.00
C CYS A 204 0.46 8.50 4.18
N GLU A 205 0.81 9.32 3.20
CA GLU A 205 -0.10 9.87 2.22
C GLU A 205 0.15 9.18 0.88
N ILE A 206 -0.93 8.87 0.16
CA ILE A 206 -0.90 8.29 -1.18
C ILE A 206 -1.55 9.29 -2.13
N ILE A 207 -0.85 9.60 -3.22
CA ILE A 207 -1.28 10.56 -4.22
C ILE A 207 -1.39 9.83 -5.56
N ALA A 208 -2.54 10.00 -6.22
CA ALA A 208 -2.73 9.59 -7.60
C ALA A 208 -2.98 10.84 -8.46
N VAL A 209 -2.23 10.97 -9.56
CA VAL A 209 -2.37 12.08 -10.53
C VAL A 209 -2.76 11.53 -11.90
N GLY A 210 -3.29 12.39 -12.77
CA GLY A 210 -3.79 11.96 -14.09
C GLY A 210 -5.11 11.19 -14.05
N VAL A 211 -5.75 11.09 -12.89
CA VAL A 211 -6.99 10.32 -12.71
C VAL A 211 -8.13 10.94 -13.51
N PRO A 212 -8.81 10.19 -14.40
CA PRO A 212 -9.92 10.72 -15.18
C PRO A 212 -11.16 10.97 -14.31
N VAL A 213 -11.92 12.00 -14.67
CA VAL A 213 -13.20 12.31 -14.04
C VAL A 213 -14.18 11.15 -14.27
N GLY A 214 -14.91 10.77 -13.21
CA GLY A 214 -16.01 9.80 -13.30
C GLY A 214 -15.65 8.36 -12.90
N LEU A 215 -14.45 8.10 -12.36
CA LEU A 215 -14.18 6.82 -11.70
C LEU A 215 -14.95 6.67 -10.39
N GLY A 216 -15.58 5.51 -10.20
CA GLY A 216 -16.51 5.28 -9.09
C GLY A 216 -17.96 5.63 -9.47
N SER A 217 -18.85 5.66 -8.48
CA SER A 217 -20.24 6.06 -8.67
C SER A 217 -20.91 6.43 -7.35
N TYR A 218 -21.72 7.48 -7.36
CA TYR A 218 -22.59 7.86 -6.24
C TYR A 218 -23.84 6.97 -6.11
N ALA A 219 -24.14 6.18 -7.15
CA ALA A 219 -25.43 5.48 -7.28
C ALA A 219 -25.63 4.41 -6.19
N HIS A 220 -24.56 3.77 -5.72
CA HIS A 220 -24.59 2.81 -4.63
C HIS A 220 -23.34 2.95 -3.77
N SER A 221 -23.48 2.69 -2.46
CA SER A 221 -22.44 2.92 -1.45
C SER A 221 -21.16 2.12 -1.70
N ASP A 222 -21.26 0.88 -2.18
CA ASP A 222 -20.14 0.00 -2.51
C ASP A 222 -19.42 0.38 -3.82
N ARG A 223 -20.02 1.27 -4.62
CA ARG A 223 -19.45 1.81 -5.86
C ARG A 223 -18.75 3.16 -5.67
N ARG A 224 -18.91 3.79 -4.50
CA ARG A 224 -18.19 5.03 -4.17
C ARG A 224 -16.69 4.75 -4.08
N LEU A 225 -15.88 5.60 -4.73
CA LEU A 225 -14.46 5.32 -4.92
C LEU A 225 -13.68 5.41 -3.61
N ASP A 226 -13.96 6.44 -2.81
CA ASP A 226 -13.46 6.65 -1.46
C ASP A 226 -13.77 5.45 -0.54
N ALA A 227 -14.99 4.91 -0.59
CA ALA A 227 -15.35 3.71 0.20
C ALA A 227 -14.52 2.48 -0.20
N ARG A 228 -14.30 2.29 -1.51
CA ARG A 228 -13.47 1.17 -2.02
C ARG A 228 -11.98 1.36 -1.68
N ILE A 229 -11.46 2.57 -1.80
CA ILE A 229 -10.09 2.91 -1.41
C ILE A 229 -9.91 2.72 0.09
N ALA A 230 -10.83 3.23 0.90
CA ALA A 230 -10.81 3.08 2.35
C ALA A 230 -10.84 1.60 2.76
N GLY A 231 -11.73 0.79 2.18
CA GLY A 231 -11.76 -0.65 2.42
C GLY A 231 -10.46 -1.34 2.04
N ALA A 232 -9.88 -1.03 0.87
CA ALA A 232 -8.62 -1.60 0.42
C ALA A 232 -7.45 -1.23 1.34
N LEU A 233 -7.31 0.05 1.71
CA LEU A 233 -6.23 0.55 2.56
C LEU A 233 -6.38 0.08 4.02
N MET A 234 -7.59 0.11 4.57
CA MET A 234 -7.88 -0.37 5.93
C MET A 234 -7.65 -1.89 6.06
N SER A 235 -7.71 -2.64 4.95
CA SER A 235 -7.41 -4.08 4.95
C SER A 235 -5.92 -4.41 5.07
N ILE A 236 -5.03 -3.42 4.97
CA ILE A 236 -3.59 -3.61 5.13
C ILE A 236 -3.29 -3.82 6.61
N GLN A 237 -2.41 -4.76 6.91
CA GLN A 237 -1.98 -5.09 8.27
C GLN A 237 -1.49 -3.84 9.01
N ALA A 238 -1.94 -3.67 10.25
CA ALA A 238 -1.66 -2.55 11.15
C ALA A 238 -2.27 -1.18 10.79
N ILE A 239 -2.97 -1.01 9.66
CA ILE A 239 -3.70 0.22 9.37
C ILE A 239 -4.93 0.33 10.29
N LYS A 240 -5.13 1.52 10.89
CA LYS A 240 -6.21 1.81 11.84
C LYS A 240 -7.09 3.00 11.47
N GLY A 241 -6.71 3.74 10.43
CA GLY A 241 -7.39 4.95 9.97
C GLY A 241 -7.10 5.16 8.49
N VAL A 242 -8.08 5.66 7.75
CA VAL A 242 -7.93 6.11 6.36
C VAL A 242 -8.67 7.44 6.22
N GLU A 243 -8.05 8.37 5.52
CA GLU A 243 -8.54 9.72 5.30
C GLU A 243 -8.45 10.04 3.80
N ILE A 244 -9.41 10.83 3.28
CA ILE A 244 -9.36 11.42 1.94
C ILE A 244 -9.28 12.93 2.11
N GLY A 245 -8.34 13.56 1.42
CA GLY A 245 -8.05 14.99 1.60
C GLY A 245 -7.67 15.31 3.06
N PRO A 246 -8.22 16.38 3.67
CA PRO A 246 -7.99 16.74 5.06
C PRO A 246 -8.69 15.83 6.07
N GLY A 247 -9.50 14.86 5.62
CA GLY A 247 -10.03 13.79 6.46
C GLY A 247 -10.72 14.29 7.73
N PHE A 248 -10.26 13.82 8.88
CA PHE A 248 -10.82 14.18 10.20
C PHE A 248 -10.67 15.67 10.52
N ARG A 249 -9.68 16.38 9.95
CA ARG A 249 -9.53 17.83 10.15
C ARG A 249 -10.74 18.61 9.61
N SER A 250 -11.40 18.09 8.57
CA SER A 250 -12.58 18.72 7.97
C SER A 250 -13.73 18.89 8.96
N ALA A 251 -13.83 18.02 9.98
CA ALA A 251 -14.89 18.09 10.99
C ALA A 251 -14.81 19.36 11.86
N ALA A 252 -13.67 20.05 11.88
CA ALA A 252 -13.45 21.28 12.63
C ALA A 252 -13.53 22.56 11.77
N LEU A 253 -13.81 22.44 10.46
CA LEU A 253 -13.78 23.53 9.50
C LEU A 253 -15.19 23.89 9.02
N LEU A 254 -15.38 25.14 8.58
CA LEU A 254 -16.61 25.55 7.91
C LEU A 254 -16.70 24.94 6.51
N GLY A 255 -17.91 24.74 5.99
CA GLY A 255 -18.10 24.23 4.63
C GLY A 255 -17.39 25.08 3.56
N SER A 256 -17.33 26.41 3.76
CA SER A 256 -16.59 27.34 2.89
C SER A 256 -15.08 27.13 2.90
N GLU A 257 -14.53 26.46 3.90
CA GLU A 257 -13.11 26.13 4.04
C GLU A 257 -12.79 24.71 3.55
N VAL A 258 -13.82 23.85 3.42
CA VAL A 258 -13.68 22.43 3.05
C VAL A 258 -13.96 22.19 1.57
N HIS A 259 -14.93 22.89 0.98
CA HIS A 259 -15.36 22.60 -0.39
C HIS A 259 -14.48 23.31 -1.43
N ASP A 260 -14.21 22.60 -2.53
CA ASP A 260 -13.39 23.12 -3.61
C ASP A 260 -14.22 23.89 -4.63
N GLU A 261 -13.95 25.19 -4.78
CA GLU A 261 -14.66 26.02 -5.75
C GLU A 261 -14.45 25.52 -7.19
N ILE A 262 -15.56 25.30 -7.90
CA ILE A 262 -15.55 24.90 -9.31
C ILE A 262 -15.30 26.13 -10.19
N ILE A 263 -14.29 26.03 -11.04
CA ILE A 263 -13.98 27.03 -12.06
C ILE A 263 -14.13 26.43 -13.45
N TYR A 264 -14.46 27.28 -14.42
CA TYR A 264 -14.61 26.88 -15.82
C TYR A 264 -13.82 27.81 -16.73
N ASP A 265 -13.02 27.22 -17.62
CA ASP A 265 -12.34 27.91 -18.70
C ASP A 265 -12.73 27.29 -20.04
N ARG A 266 -12.96 28.12 -21.07
CA ARG A 266 -13.43 27.65 -22.38
C ARG A 266 -12.45 26.70 -23.08
N LYS A 267 -11.14 26.78 -22.79
CA LYS A 267 -10.11 25.94 -23.41
C LYS A 267 -9.76 24.72 -22.55
N LYS A 268 -9.78 24.85 -21.22
CA LYS A 268 -9.35 23.83 -20.27
C LYS A 268 -10.50 23.02 -19.65
N GLY A 269 -11.74 23.47 -19.81
CA GLY A 269 -12.92 22.84 -19.19
C GLY A 269 -13.06 23.18 -17.71
N PHE A 270 -13.69 22.27 -16.95
CA PHE A 270 -13.89 22.41 -15.51
C PHE A 270 -12.63 22.06 -14.71
N SER A 271 -12.33 22.82 -13.66
CA SER A 271 -11.28 22.52 -12.69
C SER A 271 -11.61 23.09 -11.31
N ARG A 272 -10.66 23.02 -10.37
CA ARG A 272 -10.79 23.52 -9.00
C ARG A 272 -9.69 24.49 -8.64
N LYS A 273 -9.99 25.42 -7.72
CA LYS A 273 -8.97 26.29 -7.11
C LYS A 273 -8.14 25.57 -6.03
N THR A 274 -8.75 24.61 -5.34
CA THR A 274 -8.19 23.84 -4.23
C THR A 274 -8.47 22.35 -4.42
N ASN A 275 -7.89 21.49 -3.58
CA ASN A 275 -8.11 20.04 -3.61
C ASN A 275 -8.39 19.47 -2.20
N SER A 276 -9.20 20.18 -1.43
CA SER A 276 -9.66 19.76 -0.10
C SER A 276 -10.56 18.52 -0.19
N ALA A 277 -11.20 18.22 -1.32
CA ALA A 277 -11.91 16.95 -1.51
C ALA A 277 -10.96 15.75 -1.73
N GLY A 278 -9.64 15.97 -1.85
CA GLY A 278 -8.70 14.90 -2.14
C GLY A 278 -8.95 14.22 -3.48
N GLY A 279 -9.52 14.95 -4.45
CA GLY A 279 -9.83 14.47 -5.79
C GLY A 279 -11.10 13.62 -5.92
N ILE A 280 -11.90 13.45 -4.86
CA ILE A 280 -13.11 12.61 -4.87
C ILE A 280 -14.31 13.38 -4.31
N GLU A 281 -15.42 13.37 -5.06
CA GLU A 281 -16.71 13.91 -4.64
C GLU A 281 -17.84 12.94 -4.99
N GLY A 282 -18.71 12.62 -4.04
CA GLY A 282 -19.83 11.67 -4.20
C GLY A 282 -20.08 10.83 -2.95
#